data_AF-A0A5M6D2M2-F1
#
_entry.id   AF-A0A5M6D2M2-F1
#
_cell.length_a   1.000
_cell.length_b   1.000
_cell.length_c   1.000
_cell.angle_alpha   90.00
_cell.angle_beta   90.00
_cell.angle_gamma   90.00
#
_symmetry.space_group_name_H-M   'P 1'
#
loop_
_entity.id
_entity.type
_entity.pdbx_description
1 polymer ?
#
loop_
_entity_poly.entity_id
_entity_poly.type
_entity_poly.pdbx_seq_one_letter_code
_entity_poly.pdbx_strand_id
1 'polypeptide(L)'
;MNTASSPTPPASPASQAPTPAYVLLADKQRVAPKLRVDEARAAIKVIYGFSDKPTYDLFSENSPTPCCPYPLVKGYLRTELNALPETLLLIAIDPPAPAGADLDAATYQSVLKAQETRSDTVAIDYRLKWDPDCQAYRVEKDTLDSDTNALAAAPLDAAPTSRPTTPE
;
A
#
# COMPACT_ATOMS: atom_id res chain seq x y z
N MET A 1 36.29 -21.04 23.04
CA MET A 1 35.71 -21.03 21.68
C MET A 1 34.31 -21.62 21.77
N ASN A 2 33.28 -20.82 22.05
CA ASN A 2 31.89 -21.26 21.99
C ASN A 2 31.13 -20.22 21.18
N THR A 3 30.73 -20.62 19.97
CA THR A 3 29.90 -19.85 19.04
C THR A 3 28.49 -19.77 19.60
N ALA A 4 28.06 -18.59 20.03
CA ALA A 4 26.66 -18.32 20.33
C ALA A 4 25.89 -18.27 19.00
N SER A 5 25.10 -19.30 18.72
CA SER A 5 24.06 -19.26 17.71
C SER A 5 22.99 -18.28 18.15
N SER A 6 22.98 -17.09 17.55
CA SER A 6 21.86 -16.15 17.70
C SER A 6 20.59 -16.82 17.15
N PRO A 7 19.48 -16.84 17.91
CA PRO A 7 18.18 -17.20 17.34
C PRO A 7 17.79 -16.12 16.33
N THR A 8 17.59 -16.51 15.08
CA THR A 8 16.90 -15.71 14.07
C THR A 8 15.54 -15.29 14.65
N PRO A 9 15.21 -13.99 14.76
CA PRO A 9 13.87 -13.61 15.17
C PRO A 9 12.88 -14.11 14.10
N PRO A 10 11.71 -14.64 14.49
CA PRO A 10 10.66 -14.92 13.51
C PRO A 10 10.30 -13.59 12.86
N ALA A 11 10.46 -13.49 11.54
CA ALA A 11 9.97 -12.36 10.78
C ALA A 11 8.50 -12.14 11.16
N SER A 12 8.19 -11.00 11.77
CA SER A 12 6.82 -10.61 12.09
C SER A 12 5.97 -10.78 10.83
N PRO A 13 4.73 -11.31 10.93
CA PRO A 13 3.96 -11.65 9.76
C PRO A 13 3.75 -10.39 8.94
N ALA A 14 4.24 -10.40 7.69
CA ALA A 14 3.86 -9.40 6.71
C ALA A 14 2.33 -9.34 6.70
N SER A 15 1.76 -8.14 6.75
CA SER A 15 0.30 -7.97 6.69
C SER A 15 -0.20 -8.67 5.43
N GLN A 16 -1.15 -9.59 5.59
CA GLN A 16 -1.69 -10.41 4.51
C GLN A 16 -3.15 -10.10 4.31
N ALA A 17 -3.56 -9.99 3.05
CA ALA A 17 -4.95 -9.86 2.64
C ALA A 17 -5.36 -11.04 1.75
N PRO A 18 -6.65 -11.32 1.61
CA PRO A 18 -7.16 -12.29 0.64
C PRO A 18 -6.67 -11.99 -0.79
N THR A 19 -6.32 -13.01 -1.56
CA THR A 19 -5.87 -12.84 -2.94
C THR A 19 -7.05 -12.38 -3.80
N PRO A 20 -6.97 -11.21 -4.46
CA PRO A 20 -8.06 -10.74 -5.31
C PRO A 20 -8.24 -11.64 -6.54
N ALA A 21 -9.49 -12.05 -6.77
CA ALA A 21 -9.93 -12.87 -7.90
C ALA A 21 -10.74 -12.07 -8.93
N TYR A 22 -11.27 -10.91 -8.52
CA TYR A 22 -12.10 -10.03 -9.33
C TYR A 22 -11.57 -8.61 -9.29
N VAL A 23 -11.90 -7.85 -10.31
CA VAL A 23 -11.60 -6.42 -10.43
C VAL A 23 -12.80 -5.71 -11.04
N LEU A 24 -12.97 -4.42 -10.76
CA LEU A 24 -14.13 -3.68 -11.24
C LEU A 24 -13.96 -3.19 -12.68
N LEU A 25 -15.04 -3.28 -13.44
CA LEU A 25 -15.22 -2.59 -14.71
C LEU A 25 -16.46 -1.69 -14.66
N ALA A 26 -16.28 -0.43 -15.01
CA ALA A 26 -17.37 0.49 -15.38
C ALA A 26 -17.13 0.92 -16.83
N ASP A 27 -18.14 0.81 -17.70
CA ASP A 27 -18.05 1.21 -19.11
C ASP A 27 -16.82 0.65 -19.87
N LYS A 28 -16.44 -0.61 -19.59
CA LYS A 28 -15.25 -1.30 -20.13
C LYS A 28 -13.91 -0.74 -19.66
N GLN A 29 -13.90 0.19 -18.71
CA GLN A 29 -12.70 0.71 -18.08
C GLN A 29 -12.57 0.19 -16.66
N ARG A 30 -11.33 -0.05 -16.23
CA ARG A 30 -11.04 -0.47 -14.85
C ARG A 30 -11.35 0.68 -13.91
N VAL A 31 -12.10 0.39 -12.86
CA VAL A 31 -12.41 1.40 -11.85
C VAL A 31 -11.22 1.53 -10.92
N ALA A 32 -10.81 2.78 -10.69
CA ALA A 32 -9.67 3.14 -9.86
C ALA A 32 -10.12 4.09 -8.75
N PRO A 33 -9.52 4.00 -7.55
CA PRO A 33 -9.65 5.05 -6.54
C PRO A 33 -9.09 6.37 -7.08
N LYS A 34 -9.70 7.48 -6.68
CA LYS A 34 -9.19 8.80 -6.99
C LYS A 34 -7.92 9.03 -6.17
N LEU A 35 -6.78 9.21 -6.83
CA LEU A 35 -5.49 9.49 -6.17
C LEU A 35 -5.20 10.98 -6.13
N ARG A 36 -4.41 11.40 -5.14
CA ARG A 36 -3.98 12.80 -5.02
C ARG A 36 -2.92 13.14 -6.08
N VAL A 37 -3.09 14.30 -6.72
CA VAL A 37 -2.26 14.74 -7.86
C VAL A 37 -0.79 15.00 -7.48
N ASP A 38 -0.47 15.22 -6.21
CA ASP A 38 0.92 15.35 -5.75
C ASP A 38 1.77 14.09 -6.00
N GLU A 39 1.12 12.92 -6.12
CA GLU A 39 1.80 11.67 -6.47
C GLU A 39 2.01 11.50 -7.98
N ALA A 40 1.51 12.42 -8.82
CA ALA A 40 1.60 12.37 -10.29
C ALA A 40 3.02 12.55 -10.87
N ARG A 41 4.05 12.61 -10.02
CA ARG A 41 5.45 12.46 -10.45
C ARG A 41 5.92 11.01 -10.47
N ALA A 42 5.25 10.12 -9.74
CA ALA A 42 5.40 8.68 -9.90
C ALA A 42 4.23 8.18 -10.73
N ALA A 43 4.49 7.43 -11.80
CA ALA A 43 3.43 6.74 -12.52
C ALA A 43 2.85 5.67 -11.58
N ILE A 44 1.80 5.98 -10.84
CA ILE A 44 1.10 5.01 -9.97
C ILE A 44 -0.27 4.74 -10.58
N LYS A 45 -0.60 3.46 -10.73
CA LYS A 45 -1.91 3.02 -11.18
C LYS A 45 -2.47 2.06 -10.15
N VAL A 46 -3.62 2.44 -9.57
CA VAL A 46 -4.34 1.60 -8.62
C VAL A 46 -5.68 1.20 -9.23
N ILE A 47 -6.07 -0.06 -9.07
CA ILE A 47 -7.42 -0.53 -9.38
C ILE A 47 -8.04 -1.22 -8.16
N TYR A 48 -9.36 -1.29 -8.11
CA TYR A 48 -10.04 -2.07 -7.08
C TYR A 48 -10.03 -3.56 -7.42
N GLY A 49 -9.67 -4.39 -6.44
CA GLY A 49 -9.69 -5.85 -6.51
C GLY A 49 -10.48 -6.44 -5.35
N PHE A 50 -11.16 -7.55 -5.63
CA PHE A 50 -12.04 -8.25 -4.70
C PHE A 50 -11.69 -9.72 -4.68
N SER A 51 -11.62 -10.31 -3.50
CA SER A 51 -11.37 -11.74 -3.32
C SER A 51 -12.61 -12.58 -3.61
N ASP A 52 -13.79 -12.09 -3.24
CA ASP A 52 -15.06 -12.79 -3.40
C ASP A 52 -16.22 -11.87 -3.82
N LYS A 53 -17.34 -12.50 -4.20
CA LYS A 53 -18.56 -11.81 -4.65
C LYS A 53 -19.26 -11.03 -3.53
N PRO A 54 -19.51 -11.59 -2.32
CA PRO A 54 -20.06 -10.83 -1.20
C PRO A 54 -19.34 -9.50 -0.93
N THR A 55 -18.00 -9.50 -0.95
CA THR A 55 -17.21 -8.29 -0.72
C THR A 55 -17.42 -7.26 -1.83
N TYR A 56 -17.51 -7.71 -3.08
CA TYR A 56 -17.90 -6.87 -4.20
C TYR A 56 -19.34 -6.32 -4.05
N ASP A 57 -20.31 -7.14 -3.65
CA ASP A 57 -21.71 -6.72 -3.51
C ASP A 57 -21.81 -5.57 -2.49
N LEU A 58 -21.10 -5.70 -1.36
CA LEU A 58 -21.02 -4.67 -0.32
C LEU A 58 -20.42 -3.35 -0.86
N PHE A 59 -19.35 -3.41 -1.65
CA PHE A 59 -18.80 -2.21 -2.28
C PHE A 59 -19.78 -1.58 -3.28
N SER A 60 -20.48 -2.42 -4.05
CA SER A 60 -21.44 -1.99 -5.07
C SER A 60 -22.63 -1.26 -4.44
N GLU A 61 -23.13 -1.71 -3.29
CA GLU A 61 -24.18 -1.02 -2.52
C GLU A 61 -23.77 0.39 -2.08
N ASN A 62 -22.47 0.60 -1.82
CA ASN A 62 -21.91 1.88 -1.41
C ASN A 62 -21.38 2.71 -2.60
N SER A 63 -21.48 2.20 -3.83
CA SER A 63 -21.01 2.87 -5.03
C SER A 63 -22.17 3.54 -5.78
N PRO A 64 -22.08 4.84 -6.10
CA PRO A 64 -23.08 5.50 -6.93
C PRO A 64 -23.04 5.04 -8.39
N THR A 65 -21.94 4.40 -8.82
CA THR A 65 -21.72 3.96 -10.20
C THR A 65 -21.94 2.45 -10.32
N PRO A 66 -22.75 1.99 -11.30
CA PRO A 66 -22.90 0.57 -11.58
C PRO A 66 -21.57 0.01 -12.09
N CYS A 67 -20.96 -0.87 -11.31
CA CYS A 67 -19.71 -1.54 -11.66
C CYS A 67 -19.97 -3.03 -11.78
N CYS A 68 -19.37 -3.72 -12.75
CA CYS A 68 -19.46 -5.16 -12.87
C CYS A 68 -18.18 -5.83 -12.36
N PRO A 69 -18.28 -6.96 -11.63
CA PRO A 69 -17.11 -7.73 -11.25
C PRO A 69 -16.59 -8.44 -12.50
N TYR A 70 -15.27 -8.41 -12.69
CA TYR A 70 -14.64 -9.06 -13.83
C TYR A 70 -13.47 -9.93 -13.36
N PRO A 71 -13.32 -11.16 -13.86
CA PRO A 71 -12.25 -12.04 -13.44
C PRO A 71 -10.87 -11.42 -13.62
N LEU A 72 -10.07 -11.42 -12.56
CA LEU A 72 -8.68 -11.01 -12.60
C LEU A 72 -7.83 -12.18 -13.11
N VAL A 73 -7.56 -12.15 -14.41
CA VAL A 73 -6.78 -13.20 -15.07
C VAL A 73 -5.27 -12.91 -15.02
N LYS A 74 -4.46 -13.95 -14.79
CA LYS A 74 -2.99 -13.89 -14.80
C LYS A 74 -2.42 -13.22 -16.06
N GLY A 75 -3.04 -13.50 -17.21
CA GLY A 75 -2.64 -12.90 -18.49
C GLY A 75 -2.70 -11.37 -18.46
N TYR A 76 -3.76 -10.81 -17.88
CA TYR A 76 -3.92 -9.37 -17.74
C TYR A 76 -2.84 -8.77 -16.84
N LEU A 77 -2.59 -9.37 -15.66
CA LEU A 77 -1.55 -8.91 -14.74
C LEU A 77 -0.17 -8.88 -15.41
N ARG A 78 0.19 -9.95 -16.13
CA ARG A 78 1.46 -10.02 -16.87
C ARG A 78 1.54 -8.99 -18.00
N THR A 79 0.46 -8.81 -18.75
CA THR A 79 0.40 -7.81 -19.84
C THR A 79 0.64 -6.41 -19.30
N GLU A 80 -0.02 -6.03 -18.22
CA GLU A 80 0.14 -4.69 -17.62
C GLU A 80 1.54 -4.49 -17.06
N LEU A 81 2.09 -5.47 -16.34
CA LEU A 81 3.46 -5.42 -15.81
C LEU A 81 4.51 -5.23 -16.92
N ASN A 82 4.30 -5.85 -18.09
CA ASN A 82 5.21 -5.71 -19.23
C ASN A 82 4.99 -4.40 -20.01
N ALA A 83 3.74 -3.93 -20.10
CA ALA A 83 3.40 -2.73 -20.85
C ALA A 83 3.80 -1.44 -20.12
N LEU A 84 3.84 -1.47 -18.77
CA LEU A 84 4.05 -0.30 -17.92
C LEU A 84 5.19 -0.55 -16.90
N PRO A 85 6.43 -0.83 -17.34
CA PRO A 85 7.52 -1.23 -16.44
C PRO A 85 7.96 -0.14 -15.46
N GLU A 86 7.72 1.12 -15.80
CA GLU A 86 8.05 2.28 -14.96
C GLU A 86 6.86 2.74 -14.09
N THR A 87 5.72 2.03 -14.16
CA THR A 87 4.52 2.34 -13.39
C THR A 87 4.40 1.41 -12.18
N LEU A 88 4.18 1.98 -11.00
CA LEU A 88 3.78 1.22 -9.83
C LEU A 88 2.32 0.79 -9.98
N LEU A 89 2.12 -0.50 -10.28
CA LEU A 89 0.80 -1.11 -10.44
C LEU A 89 0.32 -1.75 -9.14
N LEU A 90 -0.74 -1.21 -8.55
CA LEU A 90 -1.32 -1.66 -7.28
C LEU A 90 -2.77 -2.10 -7.45
N ILE A 91 -3.20 -3.00 -6.57
CA ILE A 91 -4.58 -3.44 -6.42
C ILE A 91 -5.00 -3.14 -4.99
N ALA A 92 -5.98 -2.26 -4.82
CA ALA A 92 -6.65 -2.04 -3.54
C ALA A 92 -7.56 -3.25 -3.26
N ILE A 93 -7.31 -3.97 -2.17
CA ILE A 93 -7.93 -5.26 -1.87
C ILE A 93 -9.13 -5.05 -0.96
N ASP A 94 -10.25 -5.65 -1.35
CA ASP A 94 -11.48 -5.75 -0.56
C ASP A 94 -11.92 -4.41 0.07
N PRO A 95 -11.96 -3.30 -0.71
CA PRO A 95 -12.40 -2.02 -0.19
C PRO A 95 -13.87 -2.10 0.25
N PRO A 96 -14.24 -1.58 1.43
CA PRO A 96 -15.64 -1.59 1.88
C PRO A 96 -16.48 -0.51 1.17
N ALA A 97 -15.85 0.55 0.68
CA ALA A 97 -16.51 1.67 0.00
C ALA A 97 -15.53 2.38 -0.94
N PRO A 98 -16.01 3.13 -1.95
CA PRO A 98 -15.15 3.88 -2.86
C PRO A 98 -14.40 5.05 -2.19
N ALA A 99 -14.84 5.50 -1.01
CA ALA A 99 -14.27 6.63 -0.27
C ALA A 99 -14.42 6.43 1.24
N GLY A 100 -13.54 7.07 2.01
CA GLY A 100 -13.73 7.27 3.46
C GLY A 100 -13.07 6.26 4.39
N ALA A 101 -12.55 5.14 3.88
CA ALA A 101 -11.80 4.17 4.67
C ALA A 101 -10.40 3.98 4.08
N ASP A 102 -9.40 3.75 4.93
CA ASP A 102 -8.07 3.36 4.47
C ASP A 102 -8.15 1.99 3.78
N LEU A 103 -7.45 1.83 2.66
CA LEU A 103 -7.50 0.62 1.85
C LEU A 103 -6.13 -0.06 1.83
N ASP A 104 -6.12 -1.37 2.07
CA ASP A 104 -4.92 -2.18 1.86
C ASP A 104 -4.68 -2.40 0.37
N ALA A 105 -3.41 -2.39 -0.03
CA ALA A 105 -3.03 -2.60 -1.41
C ALA A 105 -1.81 -3.52 -1.57
N ALA A 106 -1.90 -4.37 -2.58
CA ALA A 106 -0.80 -5.23 -3.01
C ALA A 106 -0.33 -4.86 -4.42
N THR A 107 0.93 -5.14 -4.71
CA THR A 107 1.43 -4.98 -6.09
C THR A 107 0.84 -6.02 -7.04
N TYR A 108 0.74 -5.67 -8.33
CA TYR A 108 0.37 -6.64 -9.37
C TYR A 108 1.26 -7.88 -9.36
N GLN A 109 2.55 -7.70 -9.04
CA GLN A 109 3.51 -8.80 -8.95
C GLN A 109 3.22 -9.73 -7.78
N SER A 110 2.92 -9.19 -6.60
CA SER A 110 2.52 -9.96 -5.41
C SER A 110 1.24 -10.77 -5.69
N VAL A 111 0.23 -10.14 -6.31
CA VAL A 111 -1.03 -10.80 -6.67
C VAL A 111 -0.81 -11.88 -7.74
N LEU A 112 -0.04 -11.59 -8.79
CA LEU A 112 0.28 -12.57 -9.83
C LEU A 112 0.97 -13.80 -9.23
N LYS A 113 1.96 -13.58 -8.36
CA LYS A 113 2.66 -14.66 -7.66
C LYS A 113 1.70 -15.49 -6.81
N ALA A 114 0.83 -14.84 -6.03
CA ALA A 114 -0.18 -15.52 -5.22
C ALA A 114 -1.12 -16.37 -6.09
N GLN A 115 -1.60 -15.85 -7.22
CA GLN A 115 -2.42 -16.61 -8.16
C GLN A 115 -1.65 -17.77 -8.82
N GLU A 116 -0.36 -17.61 -9.11
CA GLU A 116 0.51 -18.66 -9.67
C GLU A 116 0.74 -19.80 -8.68
N THR A 117 0.99 -19.47 -7.41
CA THR A 117 1.19 -20.44 -6.33
C THR A 117 -0.11 -20.97 -5.73
N ARG A 118 -1.28 -20.48 -6.19
CA ARG A 118 -2.61 -20.78 -5.61
C ARG A 118 -2.68 -20.46 -4.12
N SER A 119 -2.09 -19.33 -3.73
CA SER A 119 -2.17 -18.80 -2.38
C SER A 119 -3.49 -18.06 -2.19
N ASP A 120 -4.21 -18.35 -1.10
CA ASP A 120 -5.43 -17.63 -0.72
C ASP A 120 -5.14 -16.22 -0.19
N THR A 121 -3.88 -15.93 0.12
CA THR A 121 -3.45 -14.63 0.65
C THR A 121 -2.30 -14.02 -0.16
N VAL A 122 -2.25 -12.69 -0.17
CA VAL A 122 -1.20 -11.86 -0.76
C VAL A 122 -0.62 -10.90 0.28
N ALA A 123 0.65 -10.55 0.16
CA ALA A 123 1.28 -9.55 1.01
C ALA A 123 0.74 -8.15 0.68
N ILE A 124 0.45 -7.38 1.73
CA ILE A 124 0.11 -5.96 1.64
C ILE A 124 1.42 -5.19 1.63
N ASP A 125 1.67 -4.47 0.54
CA ASP A 125 2.89 -3.70 0.31
C ASP A 125 2.64 -2.18 0.48
N TYR A 126 1.38 -1.76 0.35
CA TYR A 126 0.95 -0.37 0.33
C TYR A 126 -0.40 -0.20 1.04
N ARG A 127 -0.66 1.02 1.50
CA ARG A 127 -1.97 1.46 1.99
C ARG A 127 -2.38 2.74 1.29
N LEU A 128 -3.65 2.85 0.95
CA LEU A 128 -4.26 4.07 0.44
C LEU A 128 -4.97 4.75 1.60
N LYS A 129 -4.45 5.89 2.06
CA LYS A 129 -5.10 6.69 3.10
C LYS A 129 -6.03 7.71 2.51
N TRP A 130 -7.26 7.76 3.02
CA TRP A 130 -8.25 8.74 2.56
C TRP A 130 -7.91 10.13 3.08
N ASP A 131 -7.72 11.08 2.17
CA ASP A 131 -7.55 12.50 2.45
C ASP A 131 -8.91 13.22 2.24
N PRO A 132 -9.60 13.62 3.32
CA PRO A 132 -10.91 14.26 3.21
C PRO A 132 -10.83 15.67 2.61
N ASP A 133 -9.70 16.36 2.73
CA ASP A 133 -9.51 17.71 2.20
C ASP A 133 -9.45 17.68 0.66
N CYS A 134 -8.79 16.66 0.11
CA CYS A 134 -8.66 16.47 -1.34
C CYS A 134 -9.72 15.55 -1.95
N GLN A 135 -10.52 14.88 -1.10
CA GLN A 135 -11.41 13.78 -1.48
C GLN A 135 -10.70 12.79 -2.41
N ALA A 136 -9.52 12.34 -1.99
CA ALA A 136 -8.64 11.48 -2.76
C ALA A 136 -7.77 10.64 -1.82
N TYR A 137 -7.21 9.55 -2.35
CA TYR A 137 -6.29 8.71 -1.61
C TYR A 137 -4.84 9.15 -1.78
N ARG A 138 -4.07 9.00 -0.72
CA ARG A 138 -2.61 9.04 -0.72
C ARG A 138 -2.06 7.64 -0.57
N VAL A 139 -1.14 7.26 -1.43
CA VAL A 139 -0.44 5.99 -1.36
C VAL A 139 0.71 6.10 -0.36
N GLU A 140 0.70 5.21 0.62
CA GLU A 140 1.79 5.03 1.57
C GLU A 140 2.33 3.62 1.40
N LYS A 141 3.65 3.47 1.32
CA LYS A 141 4.26 2.15 1.40
C LYS A 141 4.07 1.62 2.82
N ASP A 142 3.68 0.36 2.98
CA ASP A 142 3.67 -0.31 4.28
C ASP A 142 5.14 -0.54 4.68
N THR A 143 5.79 0.51 5.18
CA THR A 143 7.18 0.45 5.63
C THR A 143 7.20 -0.30 6.95
N LEU A 144 7.39 -1.61 6.91
CA LEU A 144 7.87 -2.35 8.07
C LEU A 144 9.38 -2.13 8.32
N ASP A 145 10.01 -1.17 7.63
CA ASP A 145 11.36 -0.69 7.92
C ASP A 145 11.32 0.42 8.98
N SER A 146 10.86 0.10 10.19
CA SER A 146 11.23 0.88 11.38
C SER A 146 12.64 0.51 11.82
N ASP A 147 13.62 0.72 10.95
CA ASP A 147 15.03 0.69 11.32
C ASP A 147 15.77 1.77 10.53
N THR A 148 15.53 3.03 10.90
CA THR A 148 16.58 4.05 10.83
C THR A 148 16.45 4.94 12.05
N ASN A 149 17.00 4.42 13.15
CA ASN A 149 17.89 5.15 14.04
C ASN A 149 17.35 6.50 14.58
N ALA A 150 16.40 6.42 15.50
CA ALA A 150 16.37 7.35 16.62
C ALA A 150 17.64 7.11 17.46
N LEU A 151 18.78 7.65 17.02
CA LEU A 151 19.98 7.67 17.84
C LEU A 151 19.69 8.60 19.01
N ALA A 152 19.45 7.95 20.13
CA ALA A 152 19.22 8.54 21.42
C ALA A 152 20.27 9.60 21.76
N ALA A 153 19.77 10.59 22.49
CA ALA A 153 20.52 11.56 23.25
C ALA A 153 21.76 10.98 23.94
N ALA A 154 22.87 11.69 23.84
CA ALA A 154 23.88 11.71 24.89
C ALA A 154 23.94 13.14 25.47
N PRO A 155 23.70 13.32 26.78
CA PRO A 155 23.97 14.58 27.47
C PRO A 155 25.48 14.63 27.75
N LEU A 156 26.13 15.76 27.50
CA LEU A 156 27.46 16.01 28.04
C LEU A 156 27.55 17.44 28.56
N ASP A 157 27.48 17.50 29.89
CA ASP A 157 27.90 18.59 30.74
C ASP A 157 29.29 19.12 30.34
N ALA A 158 29.39 20.42 30.08
CA ALA A 158 30.57 21.25 30.40
C ALA A 158 30.30 22.72 30.03
N ALA A 159 29.92 23.52 31.03
CA ALA A 159 30.32 24.93 31.11
C ALA A 159 31.87 25.02 31.17
N PRO A 160 32.58 26.17 30.94
CA PRO A 160 32.18 27.48 31.47
C PRO A 160 32.64 28.76 30.68
N THR A 161 32.05 29.90 31.09
CA THR A 161 32.58 31.29 31.11
C THR A 161 33.08 31.90 29.77
N SER A 162 32.51 33.00 29.27
CA SER A 162 32.83 34.35 29.77
C SER A 162 31.87 35.43 29.26
N ARG A 163 31.37 36.28 30.18
CA ARG A 163 31.02 37.68 29.92
C ARG A 163 32.32 38.49 29.81
N PRO A 164 32.36 39.57 29.03
CA PRO A 164 32.26 40.93 29.62
C PRO A 164 31.37 41.86 28.77
N THR A 165 30.42 42.59 29.37
CA THR A 165 30.54 43.98 29.87
C THR A 165 30.43 45.05 28.76
N THR A 166 29.23 45.63 28.65
CA THR A 166 28.89 47.01 28.19
C THR A 166 29.83 48.03 28.86
N PRO A 167 30.33 49.12 28.23
CA PRO A 167 29.56 50.26 27.66
C PRO A 167 30.15 50.76 26.31
N GLU A 168 29.53 51.66 25.53
CA GLU A 168 28.99 52.99 25.82
C GLU A 168 27.97 53.39 24.74
#